data_AF-A0A1J3G2W4-F1
#
_entry.id   AF-A0A1J3G2W4-F1
#
_cell.length_a   1.000
_cell.length_b   1.000
_cell.length_c   1.000
_cell.angle_alpha   90.00
_cell.angle_beta   90.00
_cell.angle_gamma   90.00
#
_symmetry.space_group_name_H-M   'P 1'
#
loop_
_entity.id
_entity.type
_entity.pdbx_description
1 polymer ?
#
loop_
_entity_poly.entity_id
_entity_poly.type
_entity_poly.pdbx_seq_one_letter_code
_entity_poly.pdbx_strand_id
1 'polypeptide(L)'
;GNMEDSLLAFNKIQEQERNIVSWNSMVWGYAHNGRGEEAIAMFEKMIQETNLKPNSVTLLGVLFACNHAGLIREGYLYFNKAVNGYDDDPNLLQPEHYACMVDML
;
A
#
# COMPACT_ATOMS: atom_id res chain seq x y z
N GLY A 1 9.64 3.03 14.19
CA GLY A 1 8.57 3.88 14.76
C GLY A 1 7.52 2.98 15.37
N ASN A 2 6.89 3.37 16.47
CA ASN A 2 5.84 2.57 17.09
C ASN A 2 4.56 2.62 16.25
N MET A 3 4.12 1.47 15.72
CA MET A 3 2.91 1.40 14.90
C MET A 3 1.63 1.69 15.67
N GLU A 4 1.62 1.44 16.99
CA GLU A 4 0.45 1.72 17.82
C GLU A 4 0.20 3.22 17.93
N ASP A 5 1.25 4.00 18.17
CA ASP A 5 1.18 5.46 18.21
C ASP A 5 0.79 6.03 16.84
N SER A 6 1.35 5.49 15.75
CA SER A 6 0.97 5.88 14.38
C SER A 6 -0.51 5.61 14.10
N LEU A 7 -1.03 4.44 14.50
CA LEU A 7 -2.44 4.10 14.33
C LEU A 7 -3.35 4.99 15.18
N LEU A 8 -2.96 5.29 16.42
CA LEU A 8 -3.69 6.23 17.27
C LEU A 8 -3.74 7.64 16.67
N ALA A 9 -2.63 8.13 16.12
CA ALA A 9 -2.60 9.42 15.43
C ALA A 9 -3.49 9.42 14.18
N PHE A 10 -3.42 8.37 13.36
CA PHE A 10 -4.27 8.21 12.18
C PHE A 10 -5.76 8.20 12.53
N ASN A 11 -6.13 7.49 13.60
CA ASN A 11 -7.52 7.40 14.05
C ASN A 11 -8.06 8.73 14.62
N LYS A 12 -7.20 9.63 15.09
CA LYS A 12 -7.58 10.98 15.55
C LYS A 12 -7.86 11.95 14.41
N ILE A 13 -7.37 11.68 13.20
CA ILE A 13 -7.73 12.47 12.00
C ILE A 13 -9.20 12.18 11.70
N GLN A 14 -9.99 13.24 11.48
CA GLN A 14 -11.39 13.09 11.08
C GLN A 14 -11.45 12.29 9.79
N GLU A 15 -12.43 11.40 9.65
CA GLU A 15 -12.49 10.43 8.56
C GLU A 15 -12.45 11.10 7.18
N GLN A 16 -13.18 12.20 7.01
CA GLN A 16 -13.21 13.03 5.81
C GLN A 16 -11.91 13.82 5.53
N GLU A 17 -11.02 13.97 6.53
CA GLU A 17 -9.74 14.67 6.40
C GLU A 17 -8.58 13.71 6.09
N ARG A 18 -8.81 12.39 6.22
CA ARG A 18 -7.80 11.38 5.85
C ARG A 18 -7.60 11.38 4.34
N ASN A 19 -6.42 11.81 3.92
CA ASN A 19 -6.03 11.87 2.51
C ASN A 19 -5.05 10.75 2.16
N ILE A 20 -4.69 10.67 0.87
CA ILE A 20 -3.78 9.64 0.34
C ILE A 20 -2.44 9.58 1.08
N VAL A 21 -1.93 10.72 1.57
CA VAL A 21 -0.66 10.78 2.32
C VAL A 21 -0.79 10.10 3.67
N SER A 22 -1.88 10.35 4.40
CA SER A 22 -2.13 9.70 5.69
C SER A 22 -2.28 8.17 5.57
N TRP A 23 -2.95 7.69 4.52
CA TRP A 23 -3.06 6.25 4.23
C TRP A 23 -1.72 5.63 3.81
N ASN A 24 -1.00 6.27 2.90
CA ASN A 24 0.33 5.82 2.47
C ASN A 24 1.28 5.74 3.67
N SER A 25 1.19 6.67 4.61
CA SER A 25 2.02 6.65 5.83
C SER A 25 1.76 5.40 6.68
N MET A 26 0.50 4.95 6.78
CA MET A 26 0.16 3.73 7.50
C MET A 26 0.62 2.47 6.76
N VAL A 27 0.40 2.40 5.45
CA VAL A 27 0.86 1.27 4.61
C VAL A 27 2.38 1.11 4.72
N TRP A 28 3.14 2.18 4.46
CA TRP A 28 4.60 2.16 4.57
C TRP A 28 5.09 1.92 6.00
N GLY A 29 4.39 2.46 6.99
CA GLY A 29 4.68 2.20 8.39
C GLY A 29 4.64 0.71 8.69
N TYR A 30 3.56 0.02 8.35
CA TYR A 30 3.45 -1.43 8.54
C TYR A 30 4.50 -2.18 7.71
N ALA A 31 4.68 -1.80 6.45
CA ALA A 31 5.63 -2.45 5.55
C ALA A 31 7.07 -2.43 6.08
N HIS A 32 7.55 -1.28 6.55
CA HIS A 32 8.90 -1.14 7.13
C HIS A 32 9.09 -1.86 8.46
N ASN A 33 8.00 -2.21 9.16
CA ASN A 33 8.07 -2.98 10.39
C ASN A 33 7.88 -4.50 10.15
N GLY A 34 7.92 -4.97 8.89
CA GLY A 34 7.73 -6.38 8.56
C GLY A 34 6.30 -6.88 8.75
N ARG A 35 5.34 -5.97 8.89
CA ARG A 35 3.92 -6.26 9.14
C ARG A 35 3.14 -6.23 7.83
N GLY A 36 3.48 -7.16 6.95
CA GLY A 36 2.99 -7.17 5.56
C GLY A 36 1.47 -7.32 5.45
N GLU A 37 0.89 -8.21 6.25
CA GLU A 37 -0.56 -8.43 6.25
C GLU A 37 -1.33 -7.19 6.72
N GLU A 38 -0.83 -6.48 7.73
CA GLU A 38 -1.46 -5.24 8.19
C GLU A 38 -1.29 -4.08 7.21
N ALA A 39 -0.16 -4.03 6.48
CA ALA A 39 0.02 -3.07 5.38
C ALA A 39 -1.03 -3.28 4.28
N ILE A 40 -1.26 -4.54 3.90
CA ILE A 40 -2.31 -4.92 2.94
C ILE A 40 -3.69 -4.57 3.49
N ALA A 41 -3.98 -4.91 4.74
CA ALA A 41 -5.27 -4.60 5.36
C ALA A 41 -5.55 -3.09 5.37
N MET A 42 -4.54 -2.25 5.62
CA MET A 42 -4.69 -0.79 5.53
C MET A 42 -4.94 -0.31 4.10
N PHE A 43 -4.26 -0.90 3.12
CA PHE A 43 -4.50 -0.60 1.70
C PHE A 43 -5.92 -1.00 1.28
N GLU A 44 -6.38 -2.19 1.65
CA GLU A 44 -7.72 -2.67 1.35
C GLU A 44 -8.80 -1.82 2.03
N LYS A 45 -8.56 -1.41 3.27
CA LYS A 45 -9.43 -0.49 4.00
C LYS A 45 -9.54 0.86 3.28
N MET A 46 -8.43 1.41 2.79
CA MET A 46 -8.43 2.66 2.01
C MET A 46 -9.35 2.58 0.79
N ILE A 47 -9.25 1.51 0.00
CA ILE A 47 -10.04 1.35 -1.24
C ILE A 47 -11.51 1.01 -0.98
N GLN A 48 -11.84 0.41 0.18
CA GLN A 48 -13.21 0.00 0.51
C GLN A 48 -13.99 1.11 1.23
N GLU A 49 -13.34 1.87 2.10
CA GLU A 49 -14.00 2.87 2.94
C GLU A 49 -13.93 4.30 2.36
N THR A 50 -13.14 4.51 1.31
CA THR A 50 -12.94 5.84 0.72
C THR A 50 -13.00 5.81 -0.80
N ASN A 51 -13.26 6.98 -1.41
CA ASN A 51 -13.13 7.16 -2.86
C ASN A 51 -11.69 7.50 -3.29
N LEU A 52 -10.70 7.34 -2.41
CA LEU A 52 -9.31 7.60 -2.73
C LEU A 52 -8.77 6.48 -3.63
N LYS A 53 -8.10 6.89 -4.70
CA LYS A 53 -7.43 5.97 -5.62
C LYS A 53 -5.99 5.78 -5.16
N PRO A 54 -5.47 4.55 -5.20
CA PRO A 54 -4.06 4.34 -4.94
C PRO A 54 -3.21 5.00 -6.03
N ASN A 55 -2.07 5.54 -5.62
CA ASN A 55 -1.06 6.10 -6.53
C ASN A 55 0.21 5.24 -6.53
N SER A 56 1.21 5.64 -7.30
CA SER A 56 2.49 4.92 -7.38
C SER A 56 3.12 4.70 -6.00
N VAL A 57 3.04 5.68 -5.09
CA VAL A 57 3.58 5.55 -3.73
C VAL A 57 2.80 4.53 -2.91
N THR A 58 1.48 4.44 -3.09
CA THR A 58 0.64 3.43 -2.44
C THR A 58 1.03 2.02 -2.93
N LEU A 59 1.09 1.82 -4.24
CA LEU A 59 1.42 0.52 -4.83
C LEU A 59 2.83 0.07 -4.45
N LEU A 60 3.81 0.97 -4.49
CA LEU A 60 5.16 0.65 -4.07
C LEU A 60 5.21 0.19 -2.60
N GLY A 61 4.46 0.84 -1.71
CA GLY A 61 4.37 0.44 -0.30
C GLY A 61 3.77 -0.96 -0.12
N VAL A 62 2.73 -1.29 -0.87
CA VAL A 62 2.11 -2.64 -0.85
C VAL A 62 3.09 -3.69 -1.37
N LEU A 63 3.73 -3.45 -2.52
CA LEU A 63 4.69 -4.41 -3.10
C LEU A 63 5.92 -4.59 -2.20
N PHE A 64 6.41 -3.50 -1.60
CA PHE A 64 7.49 -3.56 -0.62
C PHE A 64 7.09 -4.42 0.60
N ALA A 65 5.88 -4.24 1.12
CA ALA A 65 5.33 -5.04 2.20
C ALA A 65 5.27 -6.53 1.83
N CYS A 66 4.75 -6.84 0.64
CA CYS A 66 4.64 -8.20 0.15
C CYS A 66 6.00 -8.87 -0.01
N ASN A 67 6.99 -8.15 -0.55
CA ASN A 67 8.34 -8.66 -0.74
C ASN A 67 8.97 -9.02 0.61
N HIS A 68 8.92 -8.09 1.57
CA HIS A 68 9.57 -8.30 2.86
C HIS A 68 8.87 -9.35 3.74
N ALA A 69 7.55 -9.50 3.61
CA ALA A 69 6.77 -10.48 4.36
C ALA A 69 6.64 -11.84 3.66
N GLY A 70 7.20 -12.02 2.46
CA GLY A 70 7.06 -13.26 1.67
C GLY A 70 5.65 -13.52 1.13
N LEU A 71 4.82 -12.48 1.02
CA LEU A 71 3.44 -12.54 0.51
C LEU A 71 3.43 -12.44 -1.02
N ILE A 72 4.08 -13.42 -1.66
CA ILE A 72 4.32 -13.41 -3.11
C ILE A 72 3.00 -13.37 -3.89
N ARG A 73 2.00 -14.17 -3.47
CA ARG A 73 0.71 -14.26 -4.19
C ARG A 73 -0.02 -12.92 -4.19
N GLU A 74 0.00 -12.23 -3.05
CA GLU A 74 -0.60 -10.93 -2.83
C GLU A 74 0.13 -9.85 -3.65
N GLY A 75 1.48 -9.88 -3.64
CA GLY A 75 2.30 -9.01 -4.48
C GLY A 75 1.93 -9.11 -5.96
N TYR A 76 1.87 -10.34 -6.51
CA TYR A 76 1.43 -10.57 -7.88
C TYR A 76 -0.01 -10.15 -8.13
N LEU A 77 -0.92 -10.38 -7.19
CA LEU A 77 -2.33 -9.98 -7.32
C LEU A 77 -2.46 -8.47 -7.49
N TYR A 78 -1.85 -7.68 -6.60
CA TYR A 78 -1.97 -6.23 -6.65
C TYR A 78 -1.17 -5.62 -7.80
N PHE A 79 -0.01 -6.19 -8.14
CA PHE A 79 0.74 -5.79 -9.33
C PHE A 79 -0.09 -5.99 -10.61
N ASN A 80 -0.68 -7.18 -10.79
CA ASN A 80 -1.51 -7.46 -11.96
C ASN A 80 -2.77 -6.60 -12.00
N LYS A 81 -3.39 -6.30 -10.85
CA LYS A 81 -4.50 -5.33 -10.80
C LYS A 81 -4.05 -3.95 -11.27
N ALA A 82 -2.86 -3.48 -10.89
CA ALA A 82 -2.31 -2.22 -11.36
C ALA A 82 -1.98 -2.24 -12.87
N VAL A 83 -1.43 -3.34 -13.40
CA VAL A 83 -1.16 -3.50 -14.84
C VAL A 83 -2.44 -3.46 -15.67
N ASN A 84 -3.50 -4.09 -15.19
CA ASN A 84 -4.80 -4.10 -15.87
C ASN A 84 -5.61 -2.80 -15.63
N GLY A 85 -4.99 -1.80 -15.00
CA GLY A 85 -5.56 -0.49 -14.75
C GLY A 85 -6.38 -0.43 -13.45
N TYR A 86 -5.86 0.28 -12.46
CA TYR A 86 -6.75 1.04 -11.57
C TYR A 86 -7.14 2.31 -12.33
N ASP A 87 -8.39 2.38 -12.81
CA ASP A 87 -8.95 3.55 -13.48
C ASP A 87 -8.14 4.09 -14.67
N ASP A 88 -7.54 3.19 -15.46
CA ASP A 88 -6.83 3.53 -16.69
C ASP A 88 -5.65 4.53 -16.53
N ASP A 89 -5.03 4.64 -15.34
CA ASP A 89 -3.84 5.49 -15.16
C ASP A 89 -2.58 4.79 -15.71
N PRO A 90 -2.04 5.21 -16.88
CA PRO A 90 -0.87 4.59 -17.47
C PRO A 90 0.44 4.87 -16.70
N ASN A 91 0.43 5.84 -15.78
CA ASN A 91 1.60 6.25 -15.02
C ASN A 91 1.64 5.67 -13.60
N LEU A 92 0.65 4.83 -13.24
CA LEU A 92 0.59 4.21 -11.92
C LEU A 92 1.82 3.36 -11.62
N LEU A 93 2.27 2.60 -12.62
CA LEU A 93 3.46 1.75 -12.52
C LEU A 93 4.71 2.48 -13.01
N GLN A 94 5.68 2.58 -12.10
CA GLN A 94 7.02 3.11 -12.32
C GLN A 94 8.07 1.98 -12.24
N PRO A 95 9.30 2.16 -12.76
CA PRO A 95 10.34 1.12 -12.80
C PRO A 95 10.59 0.40 -11.47
N GLU A 96 10.46 1.11 -10.35
CA GLU A 96 10.66 0.60 -8.99
C GLU A 96 9.69 -0.53 -8.63
N HIS A 97 8.47 -0.50 -9.18
CA HIS A 97 7.48 -1.56 -8.95
C HIS A 97 7.88 -2.88 -9.62
N TYR A 98 8.49 -2.81 -10.80
CA TYR A 98 8.99 -3.98 -11.50
C TYR A 98 10.19 -4.58 -10.78
N ALA A 99 11.05 -3.73 -10.18
CA ALA A 99 12.16 -4.19 -9.34
C ALA A 99 11.63 -5.01 -8.15
N CYS A 100 10.60 -4.53 -7.45
CA CYS A 100 9.97 -5.30 -6.37
C CYS A 100 9.47 -6.67 -6.82
N MET A 101 8.94 -6.80 -8.04
CA MET A 101 8.49 -8.10 -8.57
C MET A 101 9.63 -9.06 -8.88
N VAL A 102 10.79 -8.54 -9.33
CA VAL A 102 12.00 -9.34 -9.57
C VAL A 102 12.58 -9.84 -8.25
N ASP A 103 12.60 -8.99 -7.21
CA ASP A 103 13.13 -9.35 -5.90
C ASP A 103 12.29 -10.41 -5.16
N MET A 104 11.04 -10.64 -5.58
CA MET A 104 10.15 -11.67 -5.02
C MET A 104 10.41 -13.09 -5.57
N LEU A 105 11.33 -13.27 -6.54
CA LEU A 105 11.69 -14.55 -7.17
C LEU A 105 12.90 -15.21 -6.49
#